data_AF-A0A4U3KV03-F1
#
_entry.id   AF-A0A4U3KV03-F1
#
_cell.length_a   1.000
_cell.length_b   1.000
_cell.length_c   1.000
_cell.angle_alpha   90.00
_cell.angle_beta   90.00
_cell.angle_gamma   90.00
#
_symmetry.space_group_name_H-M   'P 1'
#
loop_
_entity.id
_entity.type
_entity.pdbx_description
1 polymer ?
#
loop_
_entity_poly.entity_id
_entity_poly.type
_entity_poly.pdbx_seq_one_letter_code
_entity_poly.pdbx_strand_id
1 'polypeptide(L)'
;MNTHIKSLTSNKIRTAMKKTVLVLGSAVVIIFAACTKSNDNNQFLQAHDANRMMDSMHAVMDRMNAMTMTNDPEVDFANMMMMHHEGAINMANAELQYGANDSLKRFAQKVITDQQAEIMEFESILATLSMDNMDMEFMQEQMDNMGKMSKAADVQLITGDIDNDFATLMIWHHQSAIDNASAYLHHGNNEQLKMIATNIIKAQTMEIQELADWLKANKR
;
A
#
# COMPACT_ATOMS: atom_id res chain seq x y z
N MET A 1 -48.03 -64.28 -41.06
CA MET A 1 -48.04 -63.30 -42.16
C MET A 1 -46.87 -63.61 -43.09
N ASN A 2 -47.21 -64.12 -44.27
CA ASN A 2 -46.56 -64.08 -45.60
C ASN A 2 -45.03 -63.90 -45.68
N THR A 3 -44.25 -64.94 -46.00
CA THR A 3 -43.97 -65.58 -47.32
C THR A 3 -42.95 -64.83 -48.20
N HIS A 4 -41.80 -65.47 -48.45
CA HIS A 4 -41.34 -65.99 -49.76
C HIS A 4 -39.80 -66.11 -49.82
N ILE A 5 -39.27 -67.32 -49.90
CA ILE A 5 -38.65 -67.98 -51.09
C ILE A 5 -37.58 -67.11 -51.78
N LYS A 6 -36.32 -67.60 -51.80
CA LYS A 6 -35.61 -68.07 -53.02
C LYS A 6 -34.16 -68.51 -52.73
N SER A 7 -33.87 -69.71 -53.22
CA SER A 7 -32.55 -70.32 -53.46
C SER A 7 -31.68 -69.45 -54.39
N LEU A 8 -30.34 -69.53 -54.28
CA LEU A 8 -29.43 -69.95 -55.37
C LEU A 8 -27.93 -69.65 -55.06
N THR A 9 -27.12 -70.72 -55.17
CA THR A 9 -25.79 -70.90 -55.81
C THR A 9 -24.57 -70.00 -55.53
N SER A 10 -23.47 -70.72 -55.24
CA SER A 10 -22.02 -70.47 -55.39
C SER A 10 -21.55 -69.40 -56.39
N ASN A 11 -20.50 -68.66 -56.02
CA ASN A 11 -19.34 -68.45 -56.89
C ASN A 11 -18.06 -68.05 -56.11
N LYS A 12 -16.95 -68.74 -56.40
CA LYS A 12 -15.56 -68.30 -56.10
C LYS A 12 -15.20 -67.11 -57.01
N ILE A 13 -14.25 -66.26 -56.60
CA ILE A 13 -13.10 -65.75 -57.41
C ILE A 13 -12.25 -64.70 -56.64
N ARG A 14 -10.95 -65.05 -56.52
CA ARG A 14 -9.69 -64.26 -56.67
C ARG A 14 -9.24 -63.14 -55.69
N THR A 15 -8.11 -63.47 -55.03
CA THR A 15 -6.80 -62.75 -54.90
C THR A 15 -6.73 -61.22 -54.84
N ALA A 16 -6.00 -60.71 -53.83
CA ALA A 16 -4.83 -59.82 -54.02
C ALA A 16 -3.99 -59.70 -52.73
N MET A 17 -2.67 -59.91 -52.86
CA MET A 17 -1.65 -59.70 -51.82
C MET A 17 -1.46 -58.20 -51.54
N LYS A 18 -1.48 -57.80 -50.27
CA LYS A 18 -1.08 -56.44 -49.84
C LYS A 18 0.44 -56.38 -49.71
N LYS A 19 1.07 -55.46 -50.46
CA LYS A 19 2.48 -55.10 -50.31
C LYS A 19 2.61 -54.11 -49.15
N THR A 20 3.39 -54.47 -48.13
CA THR A 20 3.77 -53.58 -47.02
C THR A 20 4.89 -52.65 -47.49
N VAL A 21 4.64 -51.34 -47.47
CA VAL A 21 5.66 -50.30 -47.68
C VAL A 21 6.14 -49.83 -46.32
N LEU A 22 7.43 -49.99 -46.05
CA LEU A 22 8.12 -49.48 -44.86
C LEU A 22 8.46 -48.00 -45.10
N VAL A 23 7.82 -47.09 -44.39
CA VAL A 23 8.18 -45.66 -44.37
C VAL A 23 9.14 -45.42 -43.22
N LEU A 24 10.40 -45.12 -43.53
CA LEU A 24 11.37 -44.56 -42.59
C LEU A 24 10.95 -43.12 -42.28
N GLY A 25 10.40 -42.90 -41.09
CA GLY A 25 10.08 -41.56 -40.60
C GLY A 25 11.35 -40.85 -40.13
N SER A 26 11.75 -39.79 -40.83
CA SER A 26 12.74 -38.83 -40.35
C SER A 26 12.18 -38.08 -39.15
N ALA A 27 12.81 -38.23 -37.98
CA ALA A 27 12.51 -37.43 -36.81
C ALA A 27 12.96 -35.98 -37.04
N VAL A 28 12.02 -35.08 -37.24
CA VAL A 28 12.26 -33.62 -37.19
C VAL A 28 12.37 -33.23 -35.72
N VAL A 29 13.60 -32.96 -35.26
CA VAL A 29 13.85 -32.38 -33.94
C VAL A 29 13.59 -30.88 -34.03
N ILE A 30 12.41 -30.45 -33.58
CA ILE A 30 12.11 -29.03 -33.38
C ILE A 30 12.82 -28.59 -32.10
N ILE A 31 13.96 -27.93 -32.26
CA ILE A 31 14.65 -27.27 -31.16
C ILE A 31 13.85 -26.01 -30.81
N PHE A 32 13.00 -26.09 -29.79
CA PHE A 32 12.49 -24.88 -29.15
C PHE A 32 13.66 -24.18 -28.48
N ALA A 33 14.21 -23.14 -29.13
CA ALA A 33 15.00 -22.14 -28.44
C ALA A 33 14.07 -21.39 -27.49
N ALA A 34 13.94 -21.91 -26.27
CA ALA A 34 13.35 -21.15 -25.18
C ALA A 34 14.31 -19.98 -24.91
N CYS A 35 13.97 -18.79 -25.43
CA CYS A 35 14.55 -17.56 -24.93
C CYS A 35 14.23 -17.49 -23.44
N THR A 36 15.19 -17.83 -22.59
CA THR A 36 15.14 -17.44 -21.19
C THR A 36 15.26 -15.93 -21.18
N LYS A 37 14.13 -15.25 -21.08
CA LYS A 37 14.12 -13.86 -20.64
C LYS A 37 14.64 -13.91 -19.20
N SER A 38 15.93 -13.69 -19.01
CA SER A 38 16.51 -13.40 -17.70
C SER A 38 15.83 -12.13 -17.23
N ASN A 39 14.76 -12.32 -16.47
CA ASN A 39 14.11 -11.24 -15.76
C ASN A 39 14.98 -11.02 -14.52
N ASP A 40 16.10 -10.31 -14.71
CA ASP A 40 16.99 -9.88 -13.63
C ASP A 40 16.32 -8.74 -12.84
N ASN A 41 15.05 -8.92 -12.47
CA ASN A 41 14.36 -8.11 -11.49
C ASN A 41 14.79 -8.62 -10.11
N ASN A 42 16.08 -8.57 -9.81
CA ASN A 42 16.55 -8.73 -8.45
C ASN A 42 16.24 -7.40 -7.72
N GLN A 43 14.95 -7.15 -7.47
CA GLN A 43 14.55 -6.10 -6.53
C GLN A 43 15.11 -6.54 -5.18
N PHE A 44 16.17 -5.89 -4.75
CA PHE A 44 16.71 -6.07 -3.42
C PHE A 44 15.63 -5.61 -2.45
N LEU A 45 15.03 -6.54 -1.71
CA LEU A 45 14.13 -6.20 -0.62
C LEU A 45 14.99 -5.94 0.61
N GLN A 46 14.85 -4.75 1.19
CA GLN A 46 15.45 -4.43 2.46
C GLN A 46 14.62 -5.07 3.58
N ALA A 47 15.28 -5.51 4.66
CA ALA A 47 14.56 -5.87 5.87
C ALA A 47 13.82 -4.64 6.41
N HIS A 48 12.58 -4.83 6.86
CA HIS A 48 11.70 -3.78 7.36
C HIS A 48 12.38 -2.88 8.41
N ASP A 49 12.91 -3.49 9.48
CA ASP A 49 13.58 -2.80 10.60
C ASP A 49 15.03 -2.39 10.29
N ALA A 50 15.49 -2.55 9.04
CA ALA A 50 16.75 -1.97 8.59
C ALA A 50 16.52 -0.65 7.82
N ASN A 51 15.27 -0.28 7.58
CA ASN A 51 14.91 0.95 6.91
C ASN A 51 14.76 2.09 7.92
N ARG A 52 15.56 3.13 7.75
CA ARG A 52 15.60 4.27 8.67
C ARG A 52 14.29 5.06 8.80
N MET A 53 13.44 5.05 7.77
CA MET A 53 12.11 5.68 7.88
C MET A 53 11.21 4.81 8.76
N MET A 54 11.25 3.49 8.59
CA MET A 54 10.55 2.55 9.47
C MET A 54 11.06 2.62 10.91
N ASP A 55 12.38 2.74 11.14
CA ASP A 55 12.94 2.93 12.48
C ASP A 55 12.35 4.17 13.17
N SER A 56 12.23 5.28 12.44
CA SER A 56 11.60 6.49 12.96
C SER A 56 10.10 6.30 13.20
N MET A 57 9.40 5.62 12.30
CA MET A 57 7.97 5.34 12.45
C MET A 57 7.71 4.47 13.68
N HIS A 58 8.54 3.44 13.93
CA HIS A 58 8.47 2.64 15.14
C HIS A 58 8.69 3.46 16.41
N ALA A 59 9.70 4.32 16.43
CA ALA A 59 9.95 5.18 17.59
C ALA A 59 8.76 6.11 17.90
N VAL A 60 8.09 6.64 16.87
CA VAL A 60 6.87 7.45 17.04
C VAL A 60 5.70 6.58 17.49
N MET A 61 5.51 5.41 16.90
CA MET A 61 4.45 4.47 17.29
C MET A 61 4.61 3.99 18.74
N ASP A 62 5.83 3.74 19.21
CA ASP A 62 6.11 3.38 20.59
C ASP A 62 5.72 4.52 21.55
N ARG A 63 6.00 5.77 21.19
CA ARG A 63 5.58 6.95 21.96
C ARG A 63 4.06 7.10 21.97
N MET A 64 3.40 6.92 20.83
CA MET A 64 1.94 6.96 20.72
C MET A 64 1.28 5.85 21.56
N ASN A 65 1.80 4.63 21.52
CA ASN A 65 1.32 3.50 22.33
C ASN A 65 1.54 3.69 23.83
N ALA A 66 2.57 4.45 24.22
CA ALA A 66 2.84 4.80 25.60
C ALA A 66 2.03 6.00 26.11
N MET A 67 1.32 6.72 25.23
CA MET A 67 0.50 7.85 25.62
C MET A 67 -0.66 7.38 26.50
N THR A 68 -0.91 8.10 27.59
CA THR A 68 -2.12 7.87 28.41
C THR A 68 -3.29 8.60 27.76
N MET A 69 -4.24 7.84 27.21
CA MET A 69 -5.46 8.38 26.63
C MET A 69 -6.32 9.05 27.70
N THR A 70 -6.84 10.22 27.40
CA THR A 70 -7.79 10.93 28.25
C THR A 70 -9.23 10.48 28.01
N ASN A 71 -9.47 9.82 26.87
CA ASN A 71 -10.77 9.51 26.27
C ASN A 71 -11.55 10.75 25.85
N ASP A 72 -10.91 11.92 25.81
CA ASP A 72 -11.51 13.16 25.31
C ASP A 72 -11.07 13.35 23.84
N PRO A 73 -12.00 13.32 22.86
CA PRO A 73 -11.64 13.39 21.45
C PRO A 73 -10.80 14.61 21.10
N GLU A 74 -11.08 15.77 21.68
CA GLU A 74 -10.39 17.01 21.40
C GLU A 74 -8.92 16.93 21.84
N VAL A 75 -8.68 16.43 23.05
CA VAL A 75 -7.33 16.30 23.62
C VAL A 75 -6.56 15.17 22.96
N ASP A 76 -7.16 14.00 22.83
CA ASP A 76 -6.49 12.82 22.32
C ASP A 76 -6.20 12.93 20.81
N PHE A 77 -7.11 13.48 20.01
CA PHE A 77 -6.85 13.72 18.58
C PHE A 77 -5.67 14.66 18.37
N ALA A 78 -5.64 15.79 19.07
CA ALA A 78 -4.58 16.79 18.90
C ALA A 78 -3.21 16.22 19.30
N ASN A 79 -3.10 15.58 20.47
CA ASN A 79 -1.85 14.98 20.92
C ASN A 79 -1.37 13.85 19.98
N MET A 80 -2.29 12.99 19.52
CA MET A 80 -1.96 11.90 18.61
C MET A 80 -1.54 12.40 17.24
N MET A 81 -2.26 13.37 16.67
CA MET A 81 -1.93 13.92 15.35
C MET A 81 -0.61 14.70 15.36
N MET A 82 -0.28 15.39 16.47
CA MET A 82 1.03 16.01 16.62
C MET A 82 2.17 14.99 16.54
N MET A 83 2.10 13.89 17.30
CA MET A 83 3.11 12.82 17.23
C MET A 83 3.14 12.15 15.86
N HIS A 84 1.98 11.94 15.25
CA HIS A 84 1.87 11.39 13.91
C HIS A 84 2.56 12.32 12.88
N HIS A 85 2.37 13.63 12.98
CA HIS A 85 3.05 14.61 12.14
C HIS A 85 4.57 14.62 12.34
N GLU A 86 5.08 14.44 13.58
CA GLU A 86 6.51 14.25 13.81
C GLU A 86 7.08 13.06 13.00
N GLY A 87 6.32 11.98 12.87
CA GLY A 87 6.68 10.82 12.03
C GLY A 87 6.88 11.18 10.56
N ALA A 88 5.91 11.89 9.97
CA ALA A 88 6.02 12.36 8.59
C ALA A 88 7.15 13.38 8.39
N ILE A 89 7.36 14.30 9.34
CA ILE A 89 8.48 15.26 9.33
C ILE A 89 9.82 14.51 9.35
N ASN A 90 9.96 13.47 10.16
CA ASN A 90 11.18 12.66 10.21
C ASN A 90 11.44 11.94 8.88
N MET A 91 10.42 11.36 8.25
CA MET A 91 10.53 10.76 6.91
C MET A 91 10.86 11.78 5.82
N ALA A 92 10.28 12.98 5.90
CA ALA A 92 10.58 14.05 4.95
C ALA A 92 12.00 14.59 5.11
N ASN A 93 12.50 14.76 6.34
CA ASN A 93 13.90 15.11 6.59
C ASN A 93 14.84 14.02 6.07
N ALA A 94 14.43 12.76 6.21
CA ALA A 94 15.14 11.63 5.67
C ALA A 94 15.29 11.70 4.13
N GLU A 95 14.22 12.02 3.42
CA GLU A 95 14.22 12.21 1.97
C GLU A 95 15.07 13.42 1.54
N LEU A 96 14.96 14.55 2.24
CA LEU A 96 15.79 15.73 1.95
C LEU A 96 17.29 15.44 2.03
N GLN A 97 17.69 14.69 3.06
CA GLN A 97 19.08 14.42 3.36
C GLN A 97 19.72 13.40 2.42
N TYR A 98 18.99 12.32 2.08
CA TYR A 98 19.59 11.18 1.38
C TYR A 98 18.91 10.85 0.04
N GLY A 99 17.75 11.42 -0.24
CA GLY A 99 17.05 11.27 -1.52
C GLY A 99 17.85 11.83 -2.69
N ALA A 100 17.52 11.36 -3.88
CA ALA A 100 18.13 11.80 -5.14
C ALA A 100 17.15 12.57 -6.01
N ASN A 101 15.84 12.41 -5.81
CA ASN A 101 14.83 12.98 -6.68
C ASN A 101 14.41 14.41 -6.25
N ASP A 102 14.65 15.40 -7.11
CA ASP A 102 14.33 16.79 -6.81
C ASP A 102 12.83 17.07 -6.58
N SER A 103 11.93 16.32 -7.24
CA SER A 103 10.48 16.50 -6.99
C SER A 103 10.07 15.97 -5.64
N LEU A 104 10.59 14.81 -5.21
CA LEU A 104 10.31 14.28 -3.88
C LEU A 104 10.95 15.12 -2.78
N LYS A 105 12.13 15.70 -3.00
CA LYS A 105 12.69 16.69 -2.06
C LYS A 105 11.82 17.92 -1.91
N ARG A 106 11.25 18.43 -3.00
CA ARG A 106 10.30 19.55 -2.92
C ARG A 106 9.02 19.16 -2.17
N PHE A 107 8.50 17.97 -2.45
CA PHE A 107 7.35 17.43 -1.72
C PHE A 107 7.67 17.29 -0.22
N ALA A 108 8.81 16.71 0.13
CA ALA A 108 9.27 16.56 1.51
C ALA A 108 9.39 17.92 2.24
N GLN A 109 9.95 18.94 1.58
CA GLN A 109 10.01 20.29 2.14
C GLN A 109 8.62 20.89 2.38
N LYS A 110 7.66 20.63 1.48
CA LYS A 110 6.26 21.03 1.64
C LYS A 110 5.65 20.34 2.87
N VAL A 111 5.78 19.01 2.98
CA VAL A 111 5.30 18.24 4.14
C VAL A 111 5.85 18.79 5.45
N ILE A 112 7.16 19.07 5.53
CA ILE A 112 7.77 19.66 6.74
C ILE A 112 7.14 21.01 7.08
N THR A 113 6.97 21.87 6.09
CA THR A 113 6.44 23.23 6.30
C THR A 113 5.00 23.18 6.79
N ASP A 114 4.16 22.39 6.13
CA ASP A 114 2.73 22.34 6.39
C ASP A 114 2.46 21.65 7.73
N GLN A 115 3.07 20.48 7.98
CA GLN A 115 2.80 19.74 9.21
C GLN A 115 3.42 20.40 10.44
N GLN A 116 4.51 21.17 10.30
CA GLN A 116 5.02 21.99 11.40
C GLN A 116 4.05 23.13 11.74
N ALA A 117 3.36 23.70 10.75
CA ALA A 117 2.31 24.69 10.97
C ALA A 117 1.11 24.07 11.69
N GLU A 118 0.65 22.89 11.25
CA GLU A 118 -0.44 22.15 11.90
C GLU A 118 -0.11 21.78 13.34
N ILE A 119 1.13 21.35 13.65
CA ILE A 119 1.59 21.12 15.03
C ILE A 119 1.43 22.39 15.88
N MET A 120 1.84 23.56 15.39
CA MET A 120 1.69 24.82 16.14
C MET A 120 0.22 25.18 16.38
N GLU A 121 -0.66 24.88 15.42
CA GLU A 121 -2.10 25.07 15.58
C GLU A 121 -2.68 24.13 16.66
N PHE A 122 -2.31 22.85 16.65
CA PHE A 122 -2.70 21.89 17.70
C PHE A 122 -2.21 22.33 19.08
N GLU A 123 -0.95 22.75 19.22
CA GLU A 123 -0.41 23.28 20.48
C GLU A 123 -1.20 24.48 20.99
N SER A 124 -1.53 25.42 20.08
CA SER A 124 -2.32 26.60 20.42
C SER A 124 -3.72 26.24 20.87
N ILE A 125 -4.37 25.26 20.24
CA ILE A 125 -5.72 24.83 20.61
C ILE A 125 -5.67 24.10 21.96
N LEU A 126 -4.77 23.13 22.13
CA LEU A 126 -4.58 22.37 23.37
C LEU A 126 -4.42 23.28 24.60
N ALA A 127 -3.71 24.40 24.47
CA ALA A 127 -3.53 25.38 25.53
C ALA A 127 -4.84 26.05 26.02
N THR A 128 -5.92 25.94 25.24
CA THR A 128 -7.23 26.54 25.51
C THR A 128 -8.32 25.54 25.83
N LEU A 129 -8.07 24.24 25.63
CA LEU A 129 -9.07 23.20 25.86
C LEU A 129 -9.29 22.93 27.35
N SER A 130 -10.53 22.58 27.68
CA SER A 130 -10.89 21.90 28.93
C SER A 130 -11.35 20.50 28.58
N MET A 131 -10.88 19.50 29.33
CA MET A 131 -11.38 18.13 29.22
C MET A 131 -12.79 18.04 29.77
N ASP A 132 -13.79 17.92 28.90
CA ASP A 132 -15.20 17.89 29.28
C ASP A 132 -16.06 16.90 28.48
N ASN A 133 -15.48 16.19 27.50
CA ASN A 133 -16.20 15.29 26.60
C ASN A 133 -15.55 13.91 26.55
N MET A 134 -15.87 13.03 27.50
CA MET A 134 -15.39 11.64 27.43
C MET A 134 -16.19 10.80 26.44
N ASP A 135 -15.52 10.26 25.42
CA ASP A 135 -16.10 9.40 24.38
C ASP A 135 -15.24 8.13 24.18
N MET A 136 -15.79 7.00 24.62
CA MET A 136 -15.13 5.70 24.50
C MET A 136 -15.23 5.12 23.08
N GLU A 137 -16.22 5.52 22.28
CA GLU A 137 -16.37 5.09 20.89
C GLU A 137 -15.27 5.74 20.04
N PHE A 138 -14.96 7.01 20.29
CA PHE A 138 -13.81 7.67 19.67
C PHE A 138 -12.51 6.90 19.91
N MET A 139 -12.22 6.54 21.17
CA MET A 139 -11.00 5.79 21.48
C MET A 139 -10.98 4.44 20.74
N GLN A 140 -12.12 3.74 20.64
CA GLN A 140 -12.18 2.47 19.93
C GLN A 140 -11.93 2.66 18.42
N GLU A 141 -12.56 3.63 17.77
CA GLU A 141 -12.33 3.93 16.35
C GLU A 141 -10.87 4.33 16.11
N GLN A 142 -10.31 5.14 17.00
CA GLN A 142 -8.93 5.61 16.91
C GLN A 142 -7.92 4.45 17.03
N MET A 143 -8.16 3.51 17.95
CA MET A 143 -7.35 2.29 18.10
C MET A 143 -7.50 1.35 16.91
N ASP A 144 -8.70 1.20 16.36
CA ASP A 144 -8.94 0.39 15.17
C ASP A 144 -8.17 0.96 13.96
N ASN A 145 -8.14 2.28 13.80
CA ASN A 145 -7.38 2.94 12.74
C ASN A 145 -5.87 2.74 12.90
N MET A 146 -5.32 2.88 14.12
CA MET A 146 -3.93 2.54 14.38
C MET A 146 -3.62 1.07 14.10
N GLY A 147 -4.54 0.16 14.45
CA GLY A 147 -4.40 -1.27 14.16
C GLY A 147 -4.42 -1.60 12.66
N LYS A 148 -5.15 -0.85 11.84
CA LYS A 148 -5.09 -0.96 10.37
C LYS A 148 -3.73 -0.50 9.85
N MET A 149 -3.24 0.64 10.33
CA MET A 149 -1.96 1.20 9.92
C MET A 149 -0.79 0.28 10.27
N SER A 150 -0.74 -0.24 11.49
CA SER A 150 0.30 -1.19 11.93
C SER A 150 0.35 -2.43 11.04
N LYS A 151 -0.80 -3.02 10.70
CA LYS A 151 -0.87 -4.16 9.78
C LYS A 151 -0.42 -3.82 8.36
N ALA A 152 -0.71 -2.60 7.89
CA ALA A 152 -0.29 -2.13 6.57
C ALA A 152 1.23 -1.91 6.51
N ALA A 153 1.81 -1.34 7.57
CA ALA A 153 3.26 -1.15 7.71
C ALA A 153 4.01 -2.50 7.65
N ASP A 154 3.55 -3.51 8.40
CA ASP A 154 4.19 -4.83 8.47
C ASP A 154 4.29 -5.58 7.13
N VAL A 155 3.36 -5.30 6.20
CA VAL A 155 3.29 -5.96 4.90
C VAL A 155 3.88 -5.13 3.76
N GLN A 156 4.34 -3.92 4.05
CA GLN A 156 4.85 -3.03 3.03
C GLN A 156 6.21 -3.52 2.50
N LEU A 157 6.31 -3.59 1.17
CA LEU A 157 7.57 -3.90 0.51
C LEU A 157 8.51 -2.70 0.59
N ILE A 158 9.66 -2.90 1.22
CA ILE A 158 10.73 -1.93 1.34
C ILE A 158 11.88 -2.35 0.42
N THR A 159 12.33 -1.42 -0.41
CA THR A 159 13.30 -1.70 -1.48
C THR A 159 14.72 -1.25 -1.13
N GLY A 160 14.86 -0.38 -0.12
CA GLY A 160 16.11 0.31 0.20
C GLY A 160 16.44 1.46 -0.75
N ASP A 161 15.65 1.68 -1.80
CA ASP A 161 15.67 2.90 -2.59
C ASP A 161 14.86 3.96 -1.85
N ILE A 162 15.55 4.97 -1.33
CA ILE A 162 14.95 5.94 -0.43
C ILE A 162 13.82 6.74 -1.09
N ASP A 163 13.94 7.07 -2.38
CA ASP A 163 12.94 7.84 -3.09
C ASP A 163 11.64 6.99 -3.24
N ASN A 164 11.82 5.70 -3.57
CA ASN A 164 10.73 4.73 -3.65
C ASN A 164 10.06 4.52 -2.29
N ASP A 165 10.87 4.26 -1.26
CA ASP A 165 10.40 3.90 0.06
C ASP A 165 9.73 5.12 0.72
N PHE A 166 10.25 6.33 0.54
CA PHE A 166 9.60 7.57 0.97
C PHE A 166 8.19 7.71 0.39
N ALA A 167 8.05 7.65 -0.94
CA ALA A 167 6.76 7.83 -1.57
C ALA A 167 5.76 6.74 -1.14
N THR A 168 6.23 5.51 -1.04
CA THR A 168 5.42 4.36 -0.64
C THR A 168 4.96 4.45 0.81
N LEU A 169 5.87 4.74 1.73
CA LEU A 169 5.56 4.85 3.16
C LEU A 169 4.70 6.07 3.47
N MET A 170 4.98 7.19 2.81
CA MET A 170 4.22 8.43 3.04
C MET A 170 2.77 8.30 2.57
N ILE A 171 2.48 7.51 1.52
CA ILE A 171 1.08 7.21 1.13
C ILE A 171 0.32 6.53 2.27
N TRP A 172 0.89 5.48 2.88
CA TRP A 172 0.23 4.77 3.98
C TRP A 172 0.14 5.61 5.25
N HIS A 173 1.19 6.36 5.54
CA HIS A 173 1.18 7.30 6.65
C HIS A 173 0.07 8.35 6.47
N HIS A 174 -0.06 8.92 5.27
CA HIS A 174 -1.13 9.88 4.98
C HIS A 174 -2.52 9.26 5.07
N GLN A 175 -2.70 8.01 4.62
CA GLN A 175 -3.97 7.32 4.76
C GLN A 175 -4.36 7.17 6.24
N SER A 176 -3.40 6.86 7.11
CA SER A 176 -3.65 6.80 8.56
C SER A 176 -4.07 8.15 9.15
N ALA A 177 -3.47 9.25 8.71
CA ALA A 177 -3.88 10.58 9.17
C ALA A 177 -5.31 10.93 8.70
N ILE A 178 -5.68 10.57 7.47
CA ILE A 178 -7.05 10.74 6.93
C ILE A 178 -8.05 9.95 7.77
N ASP A 179 -7.74 8.69 8.09
CA ASP A 179 -8.61 7.83 8.90
C ASP A 179 -8.77 8.40 10.32
N ASN A 180 -7.69 8.87 10.94
CA ASN A 180 -7.70 9.49 12.27
C ASN A 180 -8.48 10.81 12.29
N ALA A 181 -8.26 11.67 11.30
CA ALA A 181 -9.01 12.92 11.15
C ALA A 181 -10.50 12.66 10.90
N SER A 182 -10.85 11.61 10.16
CA SER A 182 -12.24 11.21 9.93
C SER A 182 -12.91 10.75 11.23
N ALA A 183 -12.23 9.95 12.04
CA ALA A 183 -12.72 9.57 13.38
C ALA A 183 -12.99 10.81 14.25
N TYR A 184 -12.07 11.79 14.25
CA TYR A 184 -12.32 13.04 14.96
C TYR A 184 -13.55 13.80 14.43
N LEU A 185 -13.81 13.81 13.13
CA LEU A 185 -15.02 14.44 12.59
C LEU A 185 -16.32 13.76 13.02
N HIS A 186 -16.30 12.46 13.34
CA HIS A 186 -17.45 11.74 13.87
C HIS A 186 -17.76 12.12 15.33
N HIS A 187 -16.72 12.33 16.14
CA HIS A 187 -16.84 12.39 17.60
C HIS A 187 -16.57 13.76 18.23
N GLY A 188 -15.63 14.52 17.66
CA GLY A 188 -15.22 15.82 18.16
C GLY A 188 -16.27 16.91 17.97
N ASN A 189 -16.16 17.97 18.76
CA ASN A 189 -17.09 19.10 18.75
C ASN A 189 -16.37 20.45 18.62
N ASN A 190 -15.06 20.52 18.85
CA ASN A 190 -14.31 21.76 18.65
C ASN A 190 -14.23 22.14 17.17
N GLU A 191 -14.81 23.30 16.83
CA GLU A 191 -14.90 23.80 15.45
C GLU A 191 -13.55 24.04 14.78
N GLN A 192 -12.53 24.50 15.53
CA GLN A 192 -11.20 24.73 14.97
C GLN A 192 -10.53 23.39 14.64
N LEU A 193 -10.59 22.41 15.55
CA LEU A 193 -10.08 21.07 15.28
C LEU A 193 -10.83 20.38 14.14
N LYS A 194 -12.15 20.60 13.99
CA LYS A 194 -12.91 20.07 12.83
C LYS A 194 -12.44 20.69 11.52
N MET A 195 -12.11 21.98 11.53
CA MET A 195 -11.54 22.66 10.38
C MET A 195 -10.16 22.08 10.02
N ILE A 196 -9.29 21.89 11.01
CA ILE A 196 -7.98 21.28 10.81
C ILE A 196 -8.11 19.85 10.29
N ALA A 197 -8.95 19.00 10.90
CA ALA A 197 -9.20 17.63 10.45
C ALA A 197 -9.70 17.59 8.99
N THR A 198 -10.61 18.48 8.62
CA THR A 198 -11.09 18.60 7.23
C THR A 198 -9.98 19.03 6.27
N ASN A 199 -9.11 19.95 6.69
CA ASN A 199 -7.96 20.40 5.90
C ASN A 199 -6.93 19.28 5.72
N ILE A 200 -6.62 18.53 6.77
CA ILE A 200 -5.76 17.34 6.75
C ILE A 200 -6.30 16.34 5.73
N ILE A 201 -7.59 15.97 5.82
CA ILE A 201 -8.21 15.00 4.91
C ILE A 201 -8.04 15.45 3.45
N LYS A 202 -8.33 16.73 3.18
CA LYS A 202 -8.24 17.29 1.82
C LYS A 202 -6.80 17.32 1.31
N ALA A 203 -5.88 17.87 2.10
CA ALA A 203 -4.47 18.02 1.72
C ALA A 203 -3.83 16.65 1.48
N GLN A 204 -3.95 15.75 2.45
CA GLN A 204 -3.29 14.45 2.40
C GLN A 204 -3.89 13.52 1.33
N THR A 205 -5.18 13.69 0.99
CA THR A 205 -5.76 12.99 -0.18
C THR A 205 -5.09 13.43 -1.49
N MET A 206 -4.84 14.73 -1.67
CA MET A 206 -4.14 15.23 -2.86
C MET A 206 -2.68 14.76 -2.90
N GLU A 207 -2.03 14.74 -1.75
CA GLU A 207 -0.63 14.31 -1.61
C GLU A 207 -0.44 12.81 -1.85
N ILE A 208 -1.38 11.96 -1.38
CA ILE A 208 -1.42 10.54 -1.74
C ILE A 208 -1.47 10.37 -3.26
N GLN A 209 -2.32 11.13 -3.93
CA GLN A 209 -2.45 11.07 -5.38
C GLN A 209 -1.16 11.52 -6.08
N GLU A 210 -0.52 12.59 -5.61
CA GLU A 210 0.76 13.08 -6.13
C GLU A 210 1.87 12.02 -6.02
N LEU A 211 2.02 11.39 -4.85
CA LEU A 211 3.01 10.33 -4.63
C LEU A 211 2.71 9.07 -5.44
N ALA A 212 1.43 8.67 -5.54
CA ALA A 212 1.02 7.52 -6.35
C ALA A 212 1.31 7.74 -7.84
N ASP A 213 1.03 8.96 -8.34
CA ASP A 213 1.37 9.32 -9.72
C ASP A 213 2.88 9.38 -9.93
N TRP A 214 3.65 9.85 -8.94
CA TRP A 214 5.11 9.83 -9.00
C TRP A 214 5.65 8.40 -9.09
N LEU A 215 5.19 7.48 -8.24
CA LEU A 215 5.61 6.06 -8.27
C LEU A 215 5.32 5.46 -9.65
N LYS A 216 4.12 5.66 -10.17
CA LYS A 216 3.69 5.19 -11.49
C LYS A 216 4.55 5.77 -12.62
N ALA A 217 4.81 7.07 -12.60
CA ALA A 217 5.61 7.75 -13.62
C ALA A 217 7.08 7.27 -13.63
N ASN A 218 7.61 6.89 -12.46
CA ASN A 218 8.97 6.42 -12.28
C ASN A 218 9.12 4.89 -12.33
N LYS A 219 8.03 4.16 -12.65
CA LYS A 219 7.99 2.68 -12.77
C LYS A 219 8.48 1.96 -11.51
N ARG A 220 8.05 2.50 -10.37
CA ARG A 220 8.30 1.96 -9.04
C ARG A 220 7.14 1.06 -8.62
#